data_AF-A0A1Z8ZGB6-F1
#
_entry.id   AF-A0A1Z8ZGB6-F1
#
_cell.length_a   1.000
_cell.length_b   1.000
_cell.length_c   1.000
_cell.angle_alpha   90.00
_cell.angle_beta   90.00
_cell.angle_gamma   90.00
#
_symmetry.space_group_name_H-M   'P 1'
#
loop_
_entity.id
_entity.type
_entity.pdbx_description
1 polymer ?
#
loop_
_entity_poly.entity_id
_entity_poly.type
_entity_poly.pdbx_seq_one_letter_code
_entity_poly.pdbx_strand_id
1 'polypeptide(L)'
;MTLHVGAGTFLPVKVEETTDHQMHSEWGTIPAATLKLVNDTRSAGAAVVPVGSTSLRLLETAADDNGILRPFTGETDIFMTPGHRFKIADKMITNFHLPRSTLFMLVAAFAGLDRMKSAYGHAIQNRYRFYSYGDACLLEREKI
;
A
#
# COMPACT_ATOMS: atom_id res chain seq x y z
N MET A 1 4.55 -8.64 11.63
CA MET A 1 4.00 -9.26 10.41
C MET A 1 5.13 -9.61 9.46
N THR A 2 4.92 -10.58 8.57
CA THR A 2 5.93 -11.05 7.61
C THR A 2 5.26 -11.24 6.26
N LEU A 3 5.87 -10.74 5.18
CA LEU A 3 5.45 -11.03 3.80
C LEU A 3 6.67 -11.58 3.03
N HIS A 4 6.49 -12.72 2.38
CA HIS A 4 7.48 -13.36 1.52
C HIS A 4 7.26 -12.85 0.10
N VAL A 5 8.06 -11.85 -0.27
CA VAL A 5 8.02 -11.22 -1.58
C VAL A 5 8.82 -12.05 -2.59
N GLY A 6 8.22 -12.33 -3.74
CA GLY A 6 8.85 -13.05 -4.85
C GLY A 6 9.45 -12.10 -5.89
N ALA A 7 10.14 -12.65 -6.89
CA ALA A 7 10.64 -11.85 -8.02
C ALA A 7 9.50 -11.16 -8.81
N GLY A 8 8.29 -11.72 -8.76
CA GLY A 8 7.10 -11.20 -9.45
C GLY A 8 6.66 -9.81 -8.98
N THR A 9 6.94 -9.43 -7.74
CA THR A 9 6.52 -8.16 -7.12
C THR A 9 7.13 -6.93 -7.79
N PHE A 10 8.28 -7.11 -8.46
CA PHE A 10 9.01 -6.03 -9.13
C PHE A 10 8.80 -6.02 -10.65
N LEU A 11 7.98 -6.92 -11.19
CA LEU A 11 7.76 -6.97 -12.62
C LEU A 11 6.93 -5.75 -13.08
N PRO A 12 7.31 -5.09 -14.20
CA PRO A 12 6.54 -3.99 -14.75
C PRO A 12 5.15 -4.48 -15.20
N VAL A 13 4.15 -3.61 -15.12
CA VAL A 13 2.83 -3.86 -15.73
C VAL A 13 3.04 -4.00 -17.24
N LYS A 14 2.74 -5.18 -17.78
CA LYS A 14 2.90 -5.50 -19.22
C LYS A 14 1.59 -5.36 -20.01
N VAL A 15 0.49 -4.97 -19.37
CA VAL A 15 -0.83 -4.88 -19.98
C VAL A 15 -1.21 -3.43 -20.26
N GLU A 16 -1.90 -3.19 -21.38
CA GLU A 16 -2.39 -1.86 -21.76
C GLU A 16 -3.53 -1.39 -20.85
N GLU A 17 -4.43 -2.32 -20.46
CA GLU A 17 -5.51 -2.08 -19.52
C GLU A 17 -5.16 -2.60 -18.13
N THR A 18 -5.32 -1.72 -17.13
CA THR A 18 -4.95 -2.04 -15.74
C THR A 18 -5.79 -3.15 -15.11
N THR A 19 -6.98 -3.42 -15.66
CA THR A 19 -7.88 -4.52 -15.26
C THR A 19 -7.32 -5.89 -15.59
N ASP A 20 -6.41 -5.97 -16.56
CA ASP A 20 -5.86 -7.25 -17.06
C ASP A 20 -4.58 -7.65 -16.32
N HIS A 21 -4.11 -6.83 -15.37
CA HIS A 21 -2.90 -7.11 -14.61
C HIS A 21 -3.19 -8.11 -13.47
N GLN A 22 -2.67 -9.33 -13.61
CA GLN A 22 -2.63 -10.27 -12.49
C GLN A 22 -1.42 -9.98 -11.61
N MET A 23 -1.71 -9.64 -10.35
CA MET A 23 -0.70 -9.53 -9.30
C MET A 23 -0.12 -10.91 -8.99
N HIS A 24 1.20 -10.99 -8.85
CA HIS A 24 1.82 -12.18 -8.30
C HIS A 24 1.44 -12.33 -6.84
N SER A 25 0.92 -13.51 -6.50
CA SER A 25 0.58 -13.87 -5.13
C SER A 25 1.84 -13.89 -4.26
N GLU A 26 1.72 -13.33 -3.06
CA GLU A 26 2.77 -13.33 -2.04
C GLU A 26 2.23 -13.96 -0.76
N TRP A 27 3.00 -14.84 -0.14
CA TRP A 27 2.60 -15.45 1.11
C TRP A 27 2.94 -14.54 2.29
N GLY A 28 2.01 -14.34 3.22
CA GLY A 28 2.20 -13.51 4.40
C GLY A 28 1.57 -14.08 5.65
N THR A 29 2.00 -13.57 6.80
CA THR A 29 1.42 -13.88 8.10
C THR A 29 1.44 -12.68 9.04
N ILE A 30 0.42 -12.59 9.89
CA ILE A 30 0.29 -11.58 10.93
C ILE A 30 0.28 -12.27 12.29
N PRO A 31 1.36 -12.13 13.09
CA PRO A 31 1.40 -12.66 14.45
C PRO A 31 0.29 -12.08 15.32
N ALA A 32 -0.22 -12.88 16.27
CA ALA A 32 -1.29 -12.47 17.19
C ALA A 32 -0.97 -11.16 17.95
N ALA A 33 0.29 -10.94 18.32
CA ALA A 33 0.74 -9.71 18.96
C ALA A 33 0.58 -8.48 18.06
N THR A 34 0.91 -8.58 16.76
CA THR A 34 0.69 -7.50 15.79
C THR A 34 -0.81 -7.25 15.59
N LEU A 35 -1.61 -8.31 15.50
CA LEU A 35 -3.06 -8.20 15.36
C LEU A 35 -3.67 -7.44 16.53
N LYS A 36 -3.32 -7.82 17.76
CA LYS A 36 -3.79 -7.17 18.98
C LYS A 36 -3.39 -5.69 18.99
N LEU A 37 -2.12 -5.39 18.73
CA LEU A 37 -1.61 -4.02 18.73
C LEU A 37 -2.37 -3.12 17.75
N VAL A 38 -2.59 -3.58 16.51
CA VAL A 38 -3.29 -2.79 15.49
C VAL A 38 -4.75 -2.56 15.87
N ASN A 39 -5.45 -3.59 16.33
CA ASN A 39 -6.86 -3.46 16.73
C ASN A 39 -7.02 -2.56 17.97
N ASP A 40 -6.13 -2.67 18.96
CA ASP A 40 -6.14 -1.80 20.14
C ASP A 40 -5.84 -0.34 19.76
N THR A 41 -4.90 -0.12 18.81
CA THR A 41 -4.58 1.23 18.31
C THR A 41 -5.82 1.86 17.66
N ARG A 42 -6.57 1.09 16.86
CA ARG A 42 -7.80 1.56 16.22
C ARG A 42 -8.93 1.80 17.21
N SER A 43 -9.11 0.91 18.19
CA SER A 43 -10.16 1.09 19.22
C SER A 43 -9.90 2.32 20.10
N ALA A 44 -8.62 2.69 20.28
CA ALA A 44 -8.23 3.94 20.92
C ALA A 44 -8.37 5.19 20.03
N GLY A 45 -8.82 5.05 18.78
CA GLY A 45 -8.95 6.17 17.83
C GLY A 45 -7.62 6.70 17.30
N ALA A 46 -6.53 5.95 17.45
CA ALA A 46 -5.21 6.31 16.95
C ALA A 46 -4.99 5.78 15.52
N ALA A 47 -4.08 6.44 14.80
CA ALA A 47 -3.81 6.14 13.39
C ALA A 47 -2.94 4.88 13.22
N VAL A 48 -3.26 4.07 12.22
CA VAL A 48 -2.43 2.96 11.75
C VAL A 48 -1.65 3.39 10.51
N VAL A 49 -0.32 3.25 10.57
CA VAL A 49 0.60 3.72 9.52
C VAL A 49 1.49 2.57 9.03
N PRO A 50 1.10 1.82 7.99
CA PRO A 50 2.00 0.91 7.29
C PRO A 50 3.24 1.61 6.75
N VAL A 51 4.39 0.92 6.86
CA VAL A 51 5.68 1.34 6.31
C VAL A 51 6.00 0.42 5.13
N GLY A 52 5.84 0.95 3.92
CA GLY A 52 5.98 0.24 2.65
C GLY A 52 4.65 -0.34 2.14
N SER A 53 4.49 -0.36 0.82
CA SER A 53 3.32 -0.91 0.11
C SER A 53 3.05 -2.39 0.43
N THR A 54 4.11 -3.17 0.65
CA THR A 54 4.06 -4.58 1.10
C THR A 54 3.30 -4.74 2.42
N SER A 55 3.59 -3.88 3.41
CA SER A 55 2.91 -3.92 4.70
C SER A 55 1.44 -3.49 4.57
N LEU A 56 1.16 -2.47 3.76
CA LEU A 56 -0.20 -2.01 3.45
C LEU A 56 -1.03 -3.14 2.83
N ARG A 57 -0.51 -3.83 1.81
CA ARG A 57 -1.22 -4.93 1.13
C ARG A 57 -1.60 -6.04 2.11
N LEU A 58 -0.67 -6.46 2.96
CA LEU A 58 -0.94 -7.52 3.93
C LEU A 58 -1.95 -7.09 5.01
N LEU A 59 -1.89 -5.84 5.48
CA LEU A 59 -2.90 -5.29 6.40
C LEU A 59 -4.29 -5.21 5.76
N GLU A 60 -4.38 -4.70 4.52
CA GLU A 60 -5.65 -4.56 3.80
C GLU A 60 -6.25 -5.92 3.40
N THR A 61 -5.41 -6.92 3.11
CA THR A 61 -5.87 -8.31 2.87
C THR A 61 -6.53 -8.89 4.12
N ALA A 62 -5.90 -8.69 5.28
CA ALA A 62 -6.34 -9.30 6.53
C ALA A 62 -7.46 -8.51 7.25
N ALA A 63 -7.76 -7.29 6.79
CA ALA A 63 -8.80 -6.46 7.39
C ALA A 63 -10.19 -6.80 6.83
N ASP A 64 -11.16 -6.92 7.75
CA ASP A 64 -12.57 -7.01 7.36
C ASP A 64 -13.17 -5.62 7.05
N ASP A 65 -14.39 -5.59 6.52
CA ASP A 65 -15.04 -4.34 6.08
C ASP A 65 -15.43 -3.40 7.23
N ASN A 66 -15.31 -3.85 8.48
CA ASN A 66 -15.46 -3.04 9.69
C ASN A 66 -14.12 -2.42 10.13
N GLY A 67 -13.03 -2.66 9.40
CA GLY A 67 -11.69 -2.19 9.72
C GLY A 67 -11.08 -2.90 10.92
N ILE A 68 -11.47 -4.17 11.17
CA ILE A 68 -10.87 -5.03 12.19
C ILE A 68 -9.88 -5.97 11.50
N LEU A 69 -8.65 -6.00 12.00
CA LEU A 69 -7.64 -6.94 11.53
C LEU A 69 -7.93 -8.35 12.05
N ARG A 70 -8.07 -9.31 11.14
CA ARG A 70 -8.33 -10.72 11.44
C ARG A 70 -7.04 -11.56 11.36
N PRO A 71 -6.98 -12.71 12.05
CA PRO A 71 -5.83 -13.60 11.93
C PRO A 71 -5.63 -13.98 10.47
N PHE A 72 -4.38 -13.85 9.99
CA PHE A 72 -4.06 -14.11 8.60
C PHE A 72 -2.73 -14.83 8.48
N THR A 73 -2.75 -15.94 7.75
CA THR A 73 -1.59 -16.68 7.27
C THR A 73 -1.99 -17.29 5.93
N GLY A 74 -1.37 -16.87 4.85
CA GLY A 74 -1.75 -17.31 3.51
C GLY A 74 -1.28 -16.38 2.41
N GLU A 75 -1.82 -16.58 1.23
CA GLU A 75 -1.48 -15.85 0.03
C GLU A 75 -2.30 -14.56 -0.12
N THR A 76 -1.66 -13.53 -0.68
CA THR A 76 -2.31 -12.28 -1.10
C THR A 76 -1.83 -11.83 -2.46
N ASP A 77 -2.80 -11.62 -3.34
CA ASP A 77 -2.65 -11.02 -4.66
C ASP A 77 -3.42 -9.68 -4.75
N ILE A 78 -3.75 -9.07 -3.61
CA ILE A 78 -4.58 -7.86 -3.58
C ILE A 78 -3.96 -6.76 -4.46
N PHE A 79 -4.76 -6.28 -5.41
CA PHE A 79 -4.44 -5.17 -6.28
C PHE A 79 -5.35 -3.99 -5.95
N MET A 80 -4.75 -2.91 -5.43
CA MET A 80 -5.48 -1.71 -5.01
C MET A 80 -5.32 -0.63 -6.06
N THR A 81 -6.41 -0.34 -6.77
CA THR A 81 -6.49 0.68 -7.83
C THR A 81 -7.34 1.86 -7.36
N PRO A 82 -7.27 3.02 -8.04
CA PRO A 82 -8.12 4.17 -7.70
C PRO A 82 -9.60 3.78 -7.55
N GLY A 83 -10.23 4.21 -6.45
CA GLY A 83 -11.57 3.79 -6.04
C GLY A 83 -11.59 2.66 -4.98
N HIS A 84 -10.44 2.06 -4.66
CA HIS A 84 -10.33 1.09 -3.58
C HIS A 84 -10.66 1.71 -2.21
N ARG A 85 -11.56 1.07 -1.44
CA ARG A 85 -11.90 1.47 -0.07
C ARG A 85 -10.93 0.84 0.92
N PHE A 86 -9.93 1.61 1.34
CA PHE A 86 -8.98 1.19 2.38
C PHE A 86 -9.69 1.01 3.73
N LYS A 87 -9.45 -0.13 4.37
CA LYS A 87 -10.17 -0.59 5.56
C LYS A 87 -9.47 -0.18 6.84
N ILE A 88 -8.13 -0.16 6.84
CA ILE A 88 -7.36 -0.10 8.09
C ILE A 88 -6.30 1.00 8.14
N ALA A 89 -5.66 1.31 7.01
CA ALA A 89 -4.59 2.31 6.99
C ALA A 89 -5.13 3.74 6.93
N ASP A 90 -4.60 4.62 7.79
CA ASP A 90 -4.95 6.05 7.83
C ASP A 90 -3.90 6.91 7.12
N LYS A 91 -2.63 6.50 7.23
CA LYS A 91 -1.48 7.06 6.53
C LYS A 91 -0.59 5.93 6.01
N MET A 92 0.36 6.24 5.14
CA MET A 92 1.42 5.29 4.78
C MET A 92 2.74 6.00 4.55
N ILE A 93 3.84 5.29 4.81
CA ILE A 93 5.19 5.72 4.41
C ILE A 93 5.63 4.83 3.25
N THR A 94 6.10 5.41 2.16
CA THR A 94 6.66 4.65 1.02
C THR A 94 7.64 5.50 0.22
N ASN A 95 8.33 4.90 -0.74
CA ASN A 95 9.24 5.60 -1.64
C ASN A 95 8.48 6.27 -2.80
N PHE A 96 9.18 7.10 -3.58
CA PHE A 96 8.67 7.51 -4.89
C PHE A 96 8.85 6.38 -5.92
N HIS A 97 7.75 5.93 -6.51
CA HIS A 97 7.65 4.87 -7.51
C HIS A 97 7.70 5.40 -8.94
N LEU A 98 7.99 4.55 -9.91
CA LEU A 98 7.99 4.90 -11.34
C LEU A 98 6.60 5.33 -11.84
N PRO A 99 6.50 6.31 -12.77
CA PRO A 99 5.29 6.54 -13.53
C PRO A 99 4.82 5.25 -14.22
N ARG A 100 3.50 5.04 -14.29
CA ARG A 100 2.87 3.85 -14.91
C ARG A 100 3.27 2.50 -14.26
N SER A 101 3.61 2.50 -12.97
CA SER A 101 3.82 1.27 -12.20
C SER A 101 2.60 0.90 -11.35
N THR A 102 2.44 -0.39 -11.00
CA THR A 102 1.43 -0.85 -10.02
C THR A 102 1.55 -0.12 -8.69
N LEU A 103 2.79 0.15 -8.25
CA LEU A 103 3.04 0.88 -7.01
C LEU A 103 2.60 2.35 -7.10
N PHE A 104 2.76 3.00 -8.27
CA PHE A 104 2.19 4.33 -8.50
C PHE A 104 0.66 4.31 -8.44
N MET A 105 0.04 3.27 -9.02
CA MET A 105 -1.42 3.10 -8.92
C MET A 105 -1.88 2.92 -7.48
N LEU A 106 -1.16 2.14 -6.67
CA LEU A 106 -1.46 1.93 -5.26
C LEU A 106 -1.41 3.24 -4.46
N VAL A 107 -0.37 4.06 -4.64
CA VAL A 107 -0.29 5.35 -3.93
C VAL A 107 -1.32 6.35 -4.45
N ALA A 108 -1.67 6.30 -5.74
CA ALA A 108 -2.75 7.10 -6.30
C ALA A 108 -4.13 6.66 -5.79
N ALA A 109 -4.33 5.36 -5.57
CA ALA A 109 -5.52 4.84 -4.91
C ALA A 109 -5.60 5.30 -3.47
N PHE A 110 -4.47 5.29 -2.75
CA PHE A 110 -4.41 5.64 -1.34
C PHE A 110 -4.60 7.15 -1.09
N ALA A 111 -3.85 7.99 -1.81
CA ALA A 111 -3.75 9.42 -1.52
C ALA A 111 -4.43 10.33 -2.56
N GLY A 112 -5.04 9.76 -3.59
CA GLY A 112 -5.69 10.48 -4.68
C GLY A 112 -4.76 10.79 -5.85
N LEU A 113 -5.26 10.63 -7.07
CA LEU A 113 -4.46 10.75 -8.29
C LEU A 113 -3.87 12.15 -8.49
N ASP A 114 -4.69 13.20 -8.29
CA ASP A 114 -4.25 14.58 -8.53
C ASP A 114 -3.25 15.05 -7.47
N ARG A 115 -3.45 14.64 -6.21
CA ARG A 115 -2.50 14.88 -5.13
C ARG A 115 -1.16 14.21 -5.44
N MET A 116 -1.17 12.95 -5.87
CA MET A 116 0.05 12.23 -6.23
C MET A 116 0.76 12.85 -7.43
N LYS A 117 0.03 13.27 -8.48
CA LYS A 117 0.61 14.00 -9.62
C LYS A 117 1.30 15.29 -9.18
N SER A 118 0.65 16.07 -8.32
CA SER A 118 1.22 17.33 -7.78
C SER A 118 2.48 17.06 -6.96
N ALA A 119 2.43 16.09 -6.03
CA ALA A 119 3.56 15.72 -5.19
C ALA A 119 4.76 15.23 -6.03
N TYR A 120 4.52 14.43 -7.07
CA TYR A 120 5.56 13.98 -7.98
C TYR A 120 6.15 15.11 -8.81
N GLY A 121 5.32 16.03 -9.32
CA GLY A 121 5.79 17.23 -10.02
C GLY A 121 6.73 18.06 -9.14
N HIS A 122 6.36 18.27 -7.88
CA HIS A 122 7.21 18.94 -6.90
C HIS A 122 8.52 18.18 -6.66
N ALA A 123 8.47 16.87 -6.44
CA ALA A 123 9.65 16.03 -6.19
C ALA A 123 10.64 16.07 -7.37
N ILE A 124 10.14 16.04 -8.61
CA ILE A 124 10.97 16.16 -9.82
C ILE A 124 11.62 17.54 -9.90
N GLN A 125 10.84 18.62 -9.72
CA GLN A 125 11.35 19.99 -9.75
C GLN A 125 12.44 20.23 -8.70
N ASN A 126 12.30 19.62 -7.52
CA ASN A 126 13.23 19.76 -6.40
C ASN A 126 14.30 18.65 -6.36
N ARG A 127 14.45 17.85 -7.43
CA ARG A 127 15.50 16.83 -7.58
C ARG A 127 15.55 15.81 -6.44
N TYR A 128 14.38 15.38 -5.96
CA TYR A 128 14.28 14.25 -5.04
C TYR A 128 14.84 12.99 -5.72
N ARG A 129 15.35 12.07 -4.91
CA ARG A 129 15.83 10.77 -5.35
C ARG A 129 14.64 9.81 -5.36
N PHE A 130 14.45 9.07 -6.45
CA PHE A 130 13.33 8.13 -6.62
C PHE A 130 13.81 6.69 -6.37
N TYR A 131 12.88 5.72 -6.40
CA TYR A 131 13.12 4.27 -6.33
C TYR A 131 13.53 3.74 -4.95
N SER A 132 14.06 2.51 -4.94
CA SER A 132 14.35 1.70 -3.74
C SER A 132 15.28 2.36 -2.73
N TYR A 133 16.22 3.17 -3.22
CA TYR A 133 17.23 3.87 -2.39
C TYR A 133 17.04 5.40 -2.39
N GLY A 134 15.89 5.85 -2.89
CA GLY A 134 15.55 7.26 -2.97
C GLY A 134 15.03 7.83 -1.66
N ASP A 135 14.35 8.97 -1.79
CA ASP A 135 13.64 9.62 -0.71
C ASP A 135 12.27 8.97 -0.49
N ALA A 136 11.68 9.25 0.67
CA ALA A 136 10.39 8.73 1.10
C ALA A 136 9.30 9.82 1.08
N CYS A 137 8.05 9.37 1.03
CA CYS A 137 6.85 10.17 1.18
C CYS A 137 6.02 9.64 2.36
N LEU A 138 5.47 10.56 3.15
CA LEU A 138 4.39 10.29 4.09
C LEU A 138 3.09 10.72 3.42
N LEU A 139 2.19 9.76 3.20
CA LEU A 139 0.93 9.97 2.50
C LEU A 139 -0.23 9.85 3.47
N GLU A 140 -1.22 10.72 3.33
CA GLU A 140 -2.50 10.63 4.04
C GLU A 140 -3.57 10.10 3.11
N ARG A 141 -4.42 9.22 3.62
CA ARG A 141 -5.51 8.61 2.85
C ARG A 141 -6.47 9.68 2.33
N GLU A 142 -6.85 9.59 1.06
CA GLU A 142 -7.92 10.41 0.49
C GLU A 142 -9.26 10.00 1.11
N LYS A 143 -10.00 10.98 1.62
CA LYS A 143 -11.35 10.76 2.14
C LYS A 143 -12.30 10.74 0.95
N ILE A 144 -12.84 9.57 0.64
CA ILE A 144 -13.89 9.36 -0.36
C ILE A 144 -15.25 9.58 0.29
#